data_AF-A0A1V8UJI5-F1
#
_entry.id   AF-A0A1V8UJI5-F1
#
_cell.length_a   1.000
_cell.length_b   1.000
_cell.length_c   1.000
_cell.angle_alpha   90.00
_cell.angle_beta   90.00
_cell.angle_gamma   90.00
#
_symmetry.space_group_name_H-M   'P 1'
#
loop_
_entity.id
_entity.type
_entity.pdbx_description
1 polymer ?
#
loop_
_entity_poly.entity_id
_entity_poly.type
_entity_poly.pdbx_seq_one_letter_code
_entity_poly.pdbx_strand_id
1 'polypeptide(L)'
;MATNGSTESDPVLRSIAETKVTYKRLGNSGLRVSVPILGAMHYGDAAWQPWVMDEEASLPLLKAAYDRGLNTWDTANVYSNGASEVIIGKALKKYNIPRNKILILSKCFGPVGEEPGVRGVVYGEKLYESKDYINQGGLSRSAIFTAVNASLKRLDLEYLDLLQIHRFDKQTPIEETMQALHDLVRSGKVHYIGASSMYAYQFAMMQHVAEKNGWTKFKTLTEEEMKYLEEPYKPRAIVGH
;
A
#
# COMPACT_ATOMS: atom_id res chain seq x y z
N MET A 1 33.49 -9.76 -34.27
CA MET A 1 32.26 -9.90 -35.09
C MET A 1 31.13 -10.30 -34.14
N ALA A 2 30.40 -9.33 -33.60
CA ALA A 2 29.20 -9.61 -32.81
C ALA A 2 28.03 -9.65 -33.80
N THR A 3 27.40 -10.81 -33.93
CA THR A 3 26.24 -11.02 -34.78
C THR A 3 25.10 -10.12 -34.30
N ASN A 4 24.54 -9.33 -35.23
CA ASN A 4 23.26 -8.66 -35.10
C ASN A 4 22.16 -9.70 -34.83
N GLY A 5 22.00 -10.13 -33.58
CA GLY A 5 20.81 -10.82 -33.14
C GLY A 5 19.67 -9.80 -33.18
N SER A 6 18.65 -10.06 -33.98
CA SER A 6 17.46 -9.21 -34.01
C SER A 6 16.91 -9.08 -32.60
N THR A 7 16.50 -7.86 -32.23
CA THR A 7 15.91 -7.49 -30.93
C THR A 7 14.75 -8.40 -30.51
N GLU A 8 14.15 -9.12 -31.44
CA GLU A 8 13.07 -10.08 -31.19
C GLU A 8 13.53 -11.38 -30.53
N SER A 9 14.79 -11.80 -30.69
CA SER A 9 15.27 -13.10 -30.18
C SER A 9 15.80 -13.07 -28.75
N ASP A 10 16.28 -11.92 -28.26
CA ASP A 10 16.79 -11.77 -26.90
C ASP A 10 15.65 -11.44 -25.91
N PRO A 11 15.38 -12.30 -24.90
CA PRO A 11 14.27 -12.11 -23.97
C PRO A 11 14.39 -10.85 -23.09
N VAL A 12 15.61 -10.40 -22.79
CA VAL A 12 15.84 -9.19 -21.99
C VAL A 12 15.59 -7.96 -22.83
N LEU A 13 16.11 -7.91 -24.06
CA LEU A 13 15.87 -6.79 -24.98
C LEU A 13 14.39 -6.66 -25.33
N ARG A 14 13.69 -7.78 -25.49
CA ARG A 14 12.23 -7.79 -25.67
C ARG A 14 11.49 -7.19 -24.46
N SER A 15 11.83 -7.64 -23.25
CA SER A 15 11.24 -7.11 -22.01
C SER A 15 11.48 -5.59 -21.87
N ILE A 16 12.68 -5.11 -22.23
CA ILE A 16 13.01 -3.68 -22.24
C ILE A 16 12.13 -2.93 -23.25
N ALA A 17 11.97 -3.46 -24.48
CA ALA A 17 11.15 -2.84 -25.52
C ALA A 17 9.64 -2.80 -25.16
N GLU A 18 9.15 -3.81 -24.45
CA GLU A 18 7.77 -3.91 -23.99
C GLU A 18 7.47 -3.01 -22.78
N THR A 19 8.47 -2.68 -21.97
CA THR A 19 8.32 -1.80 -20.79
C THR A 19 7.92 -0.38 -21.21
N LYS A 20 6.80 0.12 -20.66
CA LYS A 20 6.25 1.47 -20.97
C LYS A 20 6.36 2.45 -19.80
N VAL A 21 7.08 2.08 -18.75
CA VAL A 21 7.29 2.88 -17.55
C VAL A 21 8.78 3.12 -17.31
N THR A 22 9.08 4.00 -16.37
CA THR A 22 10.43 4.15 -15.82
C THR A 22 10.49 3.57 -14.40
N TYR A 23 11.66 3.10 -13.98
CA TYR A 23 11.86 2.58 -12.63
C TYR A 23 12.76 3.51 -11.83
N LYS A 24 12.27 3.98 -10.68
CA LYS A 24 13.01 4.82 -9.73
C LYS A 24 13.25 4.08 -8.43
N ARG A 25 14.32 4.44 -7.72
CA ARG A 25 14.59 3.93 -6.36
C ARG A 25 13.59 4.55 -5.39
N LEU A 26 13.04 3.76 -4.47
CA LEU A 26 12.16 4.24 -3.41
C LEU A 26 13.01 4.83 -2.27
N GLY A 27 13.06 6.16 -2.17
CA GLY A 27 13.90 6.88 -1.22
C GLY A 27 15.35 6.39 -1.22
N ASN A 28 15.91 6.12 -0.04
CA ASN A 28 17.27 5.59 0.12
C ASN A 28 17.36 4.05 0.14
N SER A 29 16.26 3.35 -0.17
CA SER A 29 16.22 1.88 -0.12
C SER A 29 16.91 1.24 -1.34
N GLY A 30 16.99 -0.08 -1.38
CA GLY A 30 17.35 -0.84 -2.59
C GLY A 30 16.17 -1.11 -3.52
N LEU A 31 14.95 -0.77 -3.11
CA LEU A 31 13.72 -1.09 -3.82
C LEU A 31 13.54 -0.18 -5.05
N ARG A 32 13.13 -0.74 -6.19
CA ARG A 32 12.82 0.01 -7.41
C ARG A 32 11.35 -0.10 -7.77
N VAL A 33 10.67 1.03 -7.83
CA VAL A 33 9.24 1.15 -8.13
C VAL A 33 9.01 1.70 -9.53
N SER A 34 7.92 1.28 -10.18
CA SER A 34 7.47 1.85 -11.44
C SER A 34 6.95 3.26 -11.24
N VAL A 35 7.16 4.12 -12.24
CA VAL A 35 6.54 5.43 -12.34
C VAL A 35 5.65 5.43 -13.58
N PRO A 36 4.31 5.48 -13.42
CA PRO A 36 3.57 5.60 -12.15
C PRO A 36 3.47 4.30 -11.33
N ILE A 37 3.06 4.43 -10.06
CA ILE A 37 2.56 3.35 -9.21
C ILE A 37 1.07 3.15 -9.52
N LEU A 38 0.60 1.90 -9.55
CA LEU A 38 -0.82 1.61 -9.75
C LEU A 38 -1.58 1.70 -8.43
N GLY A 39 -2.48 2.67 -8.28
CA GLY A 39 -3.43 2.73 -7.16
C GLY A 39 -4.61 1.78 -7.38
N ALA A 40 -5.00 1.06 -6.33
CA ALA A 40 -5.99 -0.02 -6.39
C ALA A 40 -7.31 0.29 -5.65
N MET A 41 -7.57 1.55 -5.30
CA MET A 41 -8.78 1.95 -4.58
C MET A 41 -10.07 1.72 -5.39
N HIS A 42 -9.95 1.66 -6.72
CA HIS A 42 -11.07 1.48 -7.65
C HIS A 42 -11.52 0.04 -7.86
N TYR A 43 -10.90 -0.95 -7.19
CA TYR A 43 -11.26 -2.36 -7.34
C TYR A 43 -12.05 -2.85 -6.12
N GLY A 44 -13.21 -3.46 -6.33
CA GLY A 44 -14.03 -3.99 -5.26
C GLY A 44 -15.52 -4.05 -5.58
N ASP A 45 -16.35 -3.51 -4.69
CA ASP A 45 -17.80 -3.52 -4.77
C ASP A 45 -18.35 -2.08 -4.83
N ALA A 46 -19.25 -1.83 -5.78
CA ALA A 46 -19.90 -0.53 -5.97
C ALA A 46 -20.80 -0.11 -4.80
N ALA A 47 -21.21 -1.06 -3.94
CA ALA A 47 -21.92 -0.77 -2.69
C ALA A 47 -21.04 0.05 -1.72
N TRP A 48 -19.71 -0.10 -1.77
CA TRP A 48 -18.80 0.71 -0.97
C TRP A 48 -18.72 2.15 -1.49
N GLN A 49 -18.56 2.31 -2.80
CA GLN A 49 -18.53 3.59 -3.50
C GLN A 49 -19.00 3.41 -4.96
N PRO A 50 -19.84 4.30 -5.52
CA PRO A 50 -20.42 4.11 -6.85
C PRO A 50 -19.43 4.03 -8.03
N TRP A 51 -18.20 4.53 -7.85
CA TRP A 51 -17.15 4.54 -8.89
C TRP A 51 -16.24 3.30 -8.82
N VAL A 52 -16.44 2.41 -7.87
CA VAL A 52 -15.66 1.17 -7.75
C VAL A 52 -16.09 0.19 -8.82
N MET A 53 -15.10 -0.45 -9.43
CA MET A 53 -15.26 -1.47 -10.45
C MET A 53 -15.23 -2.86 -9.80
N ASP A 54 -16.11 -3.73 -10.27
CA ASP A 54 -16.15 -5.13 -9.87
C ASP A 54 -14.90 -5.92 -10.34
N GLU A 55 -14.84 -7.18 -9.92
CA GLU A 55 -13.75 -8.08 -10.27
C GLU A 55 -13.60 -8.27 -11.80
N GLU A 56 -14.70 -8.37 -12.53
CA GLU A 56 -14.68 -8.61 -13.97
C GLU A 56 -14.02 -7.45 -14.71
N ALA A 57 -14.36 -6.21 -14.35
CA ALA A 57 -13.74 -5.00 -14.89
C ALA A 57 -12.32 -4.76 -14.37
N SER A 58 -12.01 -5.17 -13.12
CA SER A 58 -10.72 -4.91 -12.49
C SER A 58 -9.58 -5.82 -13.00
N LEU A 59 -9.86 -7.10 -13.23
CA LEU A 59 -8.82 -8.08 -13.58
C LEU A 59 -8.06 -7.74 -14.89
N PRO A 60 -8.72 -7.35 -16.00
CA PRO A 60 -8.02 -6.96 -17.23
C PRO A 60 -7.12 -5.73 -17.04
N LEU A 61 -7.47 -4.80 -16.15
CA LEU A 61 -6.67 -3.61 -15.88
C LEU A 61 -5.38 -3.96 -15.13
N LEU A 62 -5.46 -4.84 -14.13
CA LEU A 62 -4.28 -5.36 -13.41
C LEU A 62 -3.33 -6.09 -14.35
N LYS A 63 -3.86 -6.91 -15.27
CA LYS A 63 -3.05 -7.57 -16.30
C LYS A 63 -2.39 -6.56 -17.23
N ALA A 64 -3.15 -5.60 -17.74
CA ALA A 64 -2.65 -4.57 -18.65
C ALA A 64 -1.56 -3.69 -18.01
N ALA A 65 -1.65 -3.44 -16.69
CA ALA A 65 -0.65 -2.73 -15.93
C ALA A 65 0.65 -3.53 -15.81
N TYR A 66 0.57 -4.81 -15.43
CA TYR A 66 1.72 -5.71 -15.38
C TYR A 66 2.44 -5.81 -16.73
N ASP A 67 1.68 -6.02 -17.81
CA ASP A 67 2.22 -6.17 -19.16
C ASP A 67 2.96 -4.92 -19.66
N ARG A 68 2.62 -3.74 -19.14
CA ARG A 68 3.27 -2.46 -19.46
C ARG A 68 4.46 -2.15 -18.54
N GLY A 69 4.78 -3.06 -17.63
CA GLY A 69 5.91 -2.95 -16.70
C GLY A 69 5.59 -2.28 -15.37
N LEU A 70 4.32 -1.99 -15.04
CA LEU A 70 3.99 -1.48 -13.71
C LEU A 70 4.23 -2.59 -12.68
N ASN A 71 5.31 -2.45 -11.93
CA ASN A 71 5.75 -3.43 -10.95
C ASN A 71 5.29 -3.07 -9.53
N THR A 72 4.64 -1.94 -9.29
CA THR A 72 4.26 -1.50 -7.93
C THR A 72 2.78 -1.21 -7.87
N TRP A 73 2.06 -1.94 -7.02
CA TRP A 73 0.62 -1.82 -6.82
C TRP A 73 0.32 -1.44 -5.37
N ASP A 74 -0.45 -0.38 -5.19
CA ASP A 74 -0.77 0.22 -3.90
C ASP A 74 -2.26 0.03 -3.57
N THR A 75 -2.53 -0.70 -2.51
CA THR A 75 -3.89 -0.97 -1.98
C THR A 75 -3.96 -0.55 -0.50
N ALA A 76 -5.04 -0.89 0.20
CA ALA A 76 -5.17 -0.75 1.64
C ALA A 76 -6.17 -1.78 2.18
N ASN A 77 -6.03 -2.16 3.45
CA ASN A 77 -6.94 -3.10 4.10
C ASN A 77 -8.41 -2.66 3.98
N VAL A 78 -8.68 -1.36 4.02
CA VAL A 78 -10.03 -0.77 3.97
C VAL A 78 -10.59 -0.52 2.57
N TYR A 79 -9.80 -0.65 1.50
CA TYR A 79 -10.30 -0.37 0.14
C TYR A 79 -11.36 -1.40 -0.24
N SER A 80 -12.59 -0.89 -0.42
CA SER A 80 -13.79 -1.70 -0.61
C SER A 80 -13.91 -2.84 0.41
N ASN A 81 -13.67 -2.54 1.69
CA ASN A 81 -13.68 -3.52 2.78
C ASN A 81 -12.80 -4.76 2.49
N GLY A 82 -11.62 -4.54 1.94
CA GLY A 82 -10.66 -5.59 1.64
C GLY A 82 -10.88 -6.30 0.31
N ALA A 83 -11.97 -6.01 -0.42
CA ALA A 83 -12.21 -6.60 -1.74
C ALA A 83 -11.10 -6.25 -2.75
N SER A 84 -10.51 -5.05 -2.66
CA SER A 84 -9.36 -4.66 -3.49
C SER A 84 -8.18 -5.63 -3.34
N GLU A 85 -7.84 -6.01 -2.11
CA GLU A 85 -6.78 -6.98 -1.81
C GLU A 85 -7.12 -8.38 -2.35
N VAL A 86 -8.38 -8.82 -2.23
CA VAL A 86 -8.85 -10.09 -2.79
C VAL A 86 -8.70 -10.12 -4.31
N ILE A 87 -9.11 -9.05 -5.00
CA ILE A 87 -9.03 -8.95 -6.46
C ILE A 87 -7.56 -8.95 -6.93
N ILE A 88 -6.67 -8.26 -6.22
CA ILE A 88 -5.23 -8.30 -6.51
C ILE A 88 -4.68 -9.72 -6.38
N GLY A 89 -4.98 -10.42 -5.27
CA GLY A 89 -4.54 -11.80 -5.06
C GLY A 89 -5.04 -12.74 -6.16
N LYS A 90 -6.31 -12.59 -6.57
CA LYS A 90 -6.88 -13.33 -7.70
C LYS A 90 -6.20 -13.00 -9.03
N ALA A 91 -5.85 -11.74 -9.29
CA ALA A 91 -5.15 -11.35 -10.52
C ALA A 91 -3.78 -12.03 -10.63
N LEU A 92 -3.01 -12.06 -9.53
CA LEU A 92 -1.71 -12.73 -9.50
C LEU A 92 -1.82 -14.20 -9.88
N LYS A 93 -2.80 -14.91 -9.31
CA LYS A 93 -3.07 -16.33 -9.62
C LYS A 93 -3.59 -16.53 -11.03
N LYS A 94 -4.63 -15.79 -11.42
CA LYS A 94 -5.33 -15.95 -12.71
C LYS A 94 -4.40 -15.75 -13.90
N TYR A 95 -3.49 -14.78 -13.79
CA TYR A 95 -2.54 -14.44 -14.86
C TYR A 95 -1.15 -15.02 -14.66
N ASN A 96 -0.98 -15.90 -13.67
CA ASN A 96 0.29 -16.52 -13.30
C ASN A 96 1.44 -15.50 -13.19
N ILE A 97 1.15 -14.36 -12.55
CA ILE A 97 2.13 -13.28 -12.35
C ILE A 97 3.06 -13.69 -11.21
N PRO A 98 4.37 -13.85 -11.46
CA PRO A 98 5.30 -14.24 -10.41
C PRO A 98 5.37 -13.18 -9.31
N ARG A 99 5.22 -13.60 -8.05
CA ARG A 99 5.21 -12.70 -6.88
C ARG A 99 6.45 -11.81 -6.79
N ASN A 100 7.61 -12.31 -7.21
CA ASN A 100 8.87 -11.57 -7.19
C ASN A 100 8.99 -10.48 -8.28
N LYS A 101 8.04 -10.41 -9.23
CA LYS A 101 8.00 -9.36 -10.26
C LYS A 101 7.12 -8.16 -9.89
N ILE A 102 6.31 -8.30 -8.83
CA ILE A 102 5.41 -7.24 -8.36
C ILE A 102 5.78 -6.87 -6.93
N LEU A 103 5.70 -5.58 -6.63
CA LEU A 103 5.80 -4.98 -5.32
C LEU A 103 4.38 -4.64 -4.85
N ILE A 104 3.97 -5.22 -3.72
CA ILE A 104 2.67 -4.96 -3.11
C ILE A 104 2.84 -4.03 -1.92
N LEU A 105 2.23 -2.85 -2.05
CA LEU A 105 2.08 -1.86 -1.01
C LEU A 105 0.66 -2.00 -0.45
N SER A 106 0.54 -2.19 0.87
CA SER A 106 -0.76 -2.08 1.55
C SER A 106 -0.67 -1.11 2.73
N LYS A 107 -1.82 -0.79 3.30
CA LYS A 107 -1.96 0.15 4.42
C LYS A 107 -2.83 -0.45 5.51
N CYS A 108 -2.55 -0.09 6.75
CA CYS A 108 -3.39 -0.40 7.91
C CYS A 108 -3.77 0.88 8.65
N PHE A 109 -5.05 1.00 9.06
CA PHE A 109 -5.52 1.97 10.06
C PHE A 109 -7.00 1.74 10.40
N GLY A 110 -7.89 1.77 9.40
CA GLY A 110 -9.33 1.65 9.65
C GLY A 110 -9.77 0.19 9.75
N PRO A 111 -10.92 -0.08 10.40
CA PRO A 111 -11.50 -1.41 10.40
C PRO A 111 -12.06 -1.78 9.03
N VAL A 112 -12.10 -3.08 8.74
CA VAL A 112 -12.68 -3.64 7.52
C VAL A 112 -14.13 -4.03 7.82
N GLY A 113 -15.09 -3.47 7.09
CA GLY A 113 -16.50 -3.78 7.27
C GLY A 113 -16.84 -5.22 6.94
N GLU A 114 -17.78 -5.81 7.68
CA GLU A 114 -18.29 -7.16 7.40
C GLU A 114 -19.23 -7.19 6.19
N GLU A 115 -19.89 -6.06 5.90
CA GLU A 115 -20.77 -5.89 4.74
C GLU A 115 -20.12 -5.02 3.66
N PRO A 116 -20.34 -5.28 2.36
CA PRO A 116 -19.68 -4.56 1.26
C PRO A 116 -19.86 -3.04 1.31
N GLY A 117 -21.04 -2.56 1.69
CA GLY A 117 -21.36 -1.13 1.73
C GLY A 117 -20.88 -0.37 2.97
N VAL A 118 -20.29 -1.04 3.96
CA VAL A 118 -19.85 -0.38 5.20
C VAL A 118 -18.70 0.56 4.90
N ARG A 119 -18.82 1.83 5.31
CA ARG A 119 -17.73 2.81 5.17
C ARG A 119 -17.23 3.21 6.55
N GLY A 120 -16.25 2.48 7.08
CA GLY A 120 -15.69 2.73 8.42
C GLY A 120 -15.30 4.20 8.67
N VAL A 121 -14.74 4.88 7.66
CA VAL A 121 -14.37 6.30 7.75
C VAL A 121 -15.54 7.24 8.11
N VAL A 122 -16.78 6.89 7.76
CA VAL A 122 -17.97 7.72 8.01
C VAL A 122 -18.32 7.79 9.50
N TYR A 123 -17.99 6.75 10.24
CA TYR A 123 -18.34 6.64 11.65
C TYR A 123 -17.28 7.27 12.57
N GLY A 124 -16.05 7.43 12.10
CA GLY A 124 -14.96 8.04 12.86
C GLY A 124 -14.78 7.39 14.23
N GLU A 125 -14.70 8.20 15.29
CA GLU A 125 -14.51 7.73 16.66
C GLU A 125 -15.71 6.92 17.20
N LYS A 126 -16.91 7.05 16.61
CA LYS A 126 -18.08 6.25 17.04
C LYS A 126 -17.88 4.75 16.86
N LEU A 127 -16.96 4.33 15.99
CA LEU A 127 -16.63 2.90 15.86
C LEU A 127 -16.07 2.30 17.15
N TYR A 128 -15.47 3.12 18.02
CA TYR A 128 -14.98 2.66 19.31
C TYR A 128 -16.09 2.35 20.32
N GLU A 129 -17.33 2.74 20.03
CA GLU A 129 -18.51 2.34 20.81
C GLU A 129 -19.13 1.03 20.30
N SER A 130 -18.65 0.50 19.16
CA SER A 130 -19.17 -0.74 18.58
C SER A 130 -18.53 -1.97 19.21
N LYS A 131 -19.36 -2.88 19.73
CA LYS A 131 -18.90 -4.21 20.17
C LYS A 131 -18.22 -5.03 19.07
N ASP A 132 -18.55 -4.74 17.81
CA ASP A 132 -18.08 -5.51 16.66
C ASP A 132 -16.76 -4.94 16.13
N TYR A 133 -16.60 -3.61 16.10
CA TYR A 133 -15.43 -2.96 15.52
C TYR A 133 -14.37 -2.48 16.51
N ILE A 134 -14.60 -2.60 17.82
CA ILE A 134 -13.60 -2.24 18.84
C ILE A 134 -12.30 -3.04 18.65
N ASN A 135 -11.15 -2.36 18.81
CA ASN A 135 -9.80 -2.91 18.57
C ASN A 135 -9.48 -3.35 17.13
N GLN A 136 -10.37 -3.12 16.17
CA GLN A 136 -10.12 -3.44 14.76
C GLN A 136 -9.47 -2.30 13.95
N GLY A 137 -9.38 -1.11 14.53
CA GLY A 137 -8.76 0.08 13.93
C GLY A 137 -7.69 0.73 14.81
N GLY A 138 -7.11 1.80 14.30
CA GLY A 138 -5.98 2.50 14.92
C GLY A 138 -4.64 1.82 14.63
N LEU A 139 -3.62 2.21 15.40
CA LEU A 139 -2.25 1.72 15.27
C LEU A 139 -1.75 1.01 16.54
N SER A 140 -2.66 0.51 17.39
CA SER A 140 -2.28 -0.41 18.46
C SER A 140 -1.61 -1.64 17.88
N ARG A 141 -0.76 -2.29 18.69
CA ARG A 141 -0.07 -3.52 18.27
C ARG A 141 -1.06 -4.58 17.78
N SER A 142 -2.15 -4.77 18.52
CA SER A 142 -3.20 -5.75 18.18
C SER A 142 -3.85 -5.44 16.84
N ALA A 143 -4.24 -4.17 16.62
CA ALA A 143 -4.87 -3.74 15.37
C ALA A 143 -3.92 -3.89 14.17
N ILE A 144 -2.65 -3.47 14.31
CA ILE A 144 -1.64 -3.60 13.26
C ILE A 144 -1.43 -5.06 12.86
N PHE A 145 -1.18 -5.95 13.83
CA PHE A 145 -0.93 -7.36 13.55
C PHE A 145 -2.17 -8.04 12.93
N THR A 146 -3.36 -7.74 13.46
CA THR A 146 -4.61 -8.27 12.92
C THR A 146 -4.84 -7.81 11.48
N ALA A 147 -4.68 -6.51 11.20
CA ALA A 147 -4.85 -5.95 9.87
C ALA A 147 -3.87 -6.58 8.86
N VAL A 148 -2.59 -6.71 9.22
CA VAL A 148 -1.57 -7.28 8.32
C VAL A 148 -1.82 -8.75 8.05
N ASN A 149 -2.14 -9.56 9.07
CA ASN A 149 -2.48 -10.96 8.87
C ASN A 149 -3.72 -11.13 7.97
N ALA A 150 -4.73 -10.28 8.17
CA ALA A 150 -5.94 -10.30 7.35
C ALA A 150 -5.65 -9.85 5.90
N SER A 151 -4.82 -8.83 5.69
CA SER A 151 -4.39 -8.36 4.37
C SER A 151 -3.62 -9.44 3.62
N LEU A 152 -2.65 -10.08 4.27
CA LEU A 152 -1.89 -11.20 3.69
C LEU A 152 -2.82 -12.36 3.28
N LYS A 153 -3.80 -12.69 4.12
CA LYS A 153 -4.82 -13.70 3.80
C LYS A 153 -5.69 -13.31 2.61
N ARG A 154 -6.15 -12.05 2.53
CA ARG A 154 -6.96 -11.57 1.40
C ARG A 154 -6.18 -11.56 0.08
N LEU A 155 -4.93 -11.12 0.13
CA LEU A 155 -4.01 -11.12 -1.01
C LEU A 155 -3.54 -12.53 -1.40
N ASP A 156 -3.68 -13.50 -0.49
CA ASP A 156 -3.05 -14.82 -0.56
C ASP A 156 -1.54 -14.75 -0.74
N LEU A 157 -0.88 -13.97 0.12
CA LEU A 157 0.56 -13.73 0.11
C LEU A 157 1.19 -14.00 1.48
N GLU A 158 2.48 -14.31 1.48
CA GLU A 158 3.25 -14.51 2.72
C GLU A 158 3.85 -13.21 3.28
N TYR A 159 4.08 -12.22 2.41
CA TYR A 159 4.67 -10.93 2.79
C TYR A 159 4.15 -9.76 1.95
N LEU A 160 4.19 -8.56 2.56
CA LEU A 160 4.05 -7.27 1.88
C LEU A 160 5.45 -6.70 1.60
N ASP A 161 5.65 -6.10 0.42
CA ASP A 161 6.90 -5.39 0.15
C ASP A 161 6.98 -4.14 1.01
N LEU A 162 5.87 -3.42 1.15
CA LEU A 162 5.82 -2.25 2.01
C LEU A 162 4.46 -2.12 2.70
N LEU A 163 4.49 -1.94 4.01
CA LEU A 163 3.31 -1.59 4.81
C LEU A 163 3.35 -0.11 5.17
N GLN A 164 2.29 0.63 4.88
CA GLN A 164 2.13 2.01 5.30
C GLN A 164 1.15 2.10 6.46
N ILE A 165 1.47 2.90 7.48
CA ILE A 165 0.41 3.40 8.36
C ILE A 165 -0.43 4.40 7.57
N HIS A 166 -1.74 4.16 7.47
CA HIS A 166 -2.59 4.94 6.56
C HIS A 166 -2.75 6.40 7.03
N ARG A 167 -2.68 6.62 8.35
CA ARG A 167 -2.81 7.91 9.04
C ARG A 167 -2.02 7.88 10.34
N PHE A 168 -1.70 9.04 10.90
CA PHE A 168 -1.23 9.13 12.29
C PHE A 168 -2.35 8.80 13.29
N ASP A 169 -2.05 7.97 14.29
CA ASP A 169 -2.93 7.65 15.40
C ASP A 169 -2.55 8.47 16.64
N LYS A 170 -3.48 9.26 17.16
CA LYS A 170 -3.27 10.08 18.37
C LYS A 170 -3.56 9.32 19.66
N GLN A 171 -4.23 8.17 19.57
CA GLN A 171 -4.70 7.40 20.72
C GLN A 171 -3.71 6.31 21.12
N THR A 172 -2.87 5.86 20.19
CA THR A 172 -1.82 4.87 20.45
C THR A 172 -0.46 5.55 20.67
N PRO A 173 0.31 5.19 21.71
CA PRO A 173 1.69 5.65 21.88
C PRO A 173 2.56 5.38 20.65
N ILE A 174 3.45 6.33 20.32
CA ILE A 174 4.35 6.20 19.16
C ILE A 174 5.26 4.98 19.33
N GLU A 175 5.76 4.74 20.53
CA GLU A 175 6.63 3.61 20.86
C GLU A 175 5.94 2.27 20.56
N GLU A 176 4.67 2.12 20.95
CA GLU A 176 3.91 0.90 20.67
C GLU A 176 3.75 0.68 19.16
N THR A 177 3.36 1.74 18.44
CA THR A 177 3.21 1.69 16.98
C THR A 177 4.52 1.31 16.30
N MET A 178 5.62 2.00 16.63
CA MET A 178 6.92 1.77 15.98
C MET A 178 7.51 0.40 16.33
N GLN A 179 7.32 -0.09 17.56
CA GLN A 179 7.74 -1.43 17.94
C GLN A 179 6.94 -2.49 17.19
N ALA A 180 5.62 -2.33 17.06
CA ALA A 180 4.78 -3.27 16.31
C ALA A 180 5.18 -3.35 14.84
N LEU A 181 5.45 -2.20 14.20
CA LEU A 181 5.95 -2.14 12.82
C LEU A 181 7.34 -2.77 12.67
N HIS A 182 8.24 -2.54 13.63
CA HIS A 182 9.55 -3.16 13.64
C HIS A 182 9.47 -4.69 13.77
N ASP A 183 8.61 -5.19 14.64
CA ASP A 183 8.42 -6.63 14.84
C ASP A 183 7.85 -7.32 13.59
N LEU A 184 6.95 -6.65 12.85
CA LEU A 184 6.49 -7.15 11.56
C LEU A 184 7.63 -7.26 10.55
N VAL A 185 8.52 -6.28 10.49
CA VAL A 185 9.71 -6.34 9.64
C VAL A 185 10.63 -7.48 10.07
N ARG A 186 10.88 -7.61 11.37
CA ARG A 186 11.68 -8.69 11.96
C ARG A 186 11.11 -10.08 11.69
N SER A 187 9.79 -10.20 11.57
CA SER A 187 9.10 -11.45 11.28
C SER A 187 9.13 -11.86 9.80
N GLY A 188 9.50 -10.95 8.89
CA GLY A 188 9.48 -11.19 7.44
C GLY A 188 8.12 -11.00 6.77
N LYS A 189 7.05 -10.75 7.52
CA LYS A 189 5.70 -10.45 6.96
C LYS A 189 5.64 -9.14 6.19
N VAL A 190 6.58 -8.24 6.46
CA VAL A 190 6.71 -6.94 5.83
C VAL A 190 8.19 -6.69 5.55
N HIS A 191 8.58 -6.25 4.36
CA HIS A 191 9.98 -5.94 4.07
C HIS A 191 10.35 -4.49 4.42
N TYR A 192 9.46 -3.54 4.10
CA TYR A 192 9.66 -2.12 4.35
C TYR A 192 8.44 -1.51 5.02
N ILE A 193 8.63 -0.43 5.77
CA ILE A 193 7.53 0.33 6.37
C ILE A 193 7.54 1.77 5.86
N GLY A 194 6.35 2.33 5.69
CA GLY A 194 6.12 3.72 5.29
C GLY A 194 5.04 4.38 6.14
N ALA A 195 4.83 5.66 5.91
CA ALA A 195 3.85 6.46 6.61
C ALA A 195 3.06 7.31 5.60
N SER A 196 1.76 7.41 5.83
CA SER A 196 0.83 8.22 5.03
C SER A 196 0.14 9.25 5.92
N SER A 197 -0.29 10.35 5.30
CA SER A 197 -1.17 11.40 5.85
C SER A 197 -0.89 11.75 7.33
N MET A 198 0.18 12.50 7.58
CA MET A 198 0.54 13.04 8.89
C MET A 198 1.35 14.33 8.78
N TYR A 199 1.44 15.09 9.87
CA TYR A 199 2.29 16.29 9.91
C TYR A 199 3.78 15.93 9.95
N ALA A 200 4.62 16.79 9.38
CA ALA A 200 6.07 16.59 9.36
C ALA A 200 6.68 16.36 10.75
N TYR A 201 6.20 17.06 11.78
CA TYR A 201 6.69 16.86 13.15
C TYR A 201 6.30 15.48 13.71
N GLN A 202 5.12 14.95 13.36
CA GLN A 202 4.70 13.60 13.76
C GLN A 202 5.61 12.56 13.13
N PHE A 203 5.87 12.69 11.83
CA PHE A 203 6.79 11.83 11.12
C PHE A 203 8.20 11.87 11.74
N ALA A 204 8.72 13.07 12.03
CA ALA A 204 10.03 13.24 12.67
C ALA A 204 10.10 12.59 14.06
N MET A 205 9.06 12.74 14.89
CA MET A 205 8.99 12.08 16.19
C MET A 205 9.02 10.55 16.07
N MET A 206 8.25 9.98 15.14
CA MET A 206 8.24 8.52 14.92
C MET A 206 9.59 8.00 14.41
N GLN A 207 10.24 8.74 13.50
CA GLN A 207 11.60 8.43 13.03
C GLN A 207 12.62 8.49 14.17
N HIS A 208 12.51 9.48 15.06
CA HIS A 208 13.39 9.62 16.22
C HIS A 208 13.19 8.47 17.23
N VAL A 209 11.95 8.09 17.52
CA VAL A 209 11.65 6.95 18.39
C VAL A 209 12.25 5.67 17.83
N ALA A 210 12.10 5.42 16.53
CA ALA A 210 12.73 4.24 15.92
C ALA A 210 14.25 4.27 16.02
N GLU A 211 14.88 5.40 15.71
CA GLU A 211 16.33 5.58 15.79
C GLU A 211 16.87 5.37 17.22
N LYS A 212 16.23 5.99 18.22
CA LYS A 212 16.62 5.87 19.63
C LYS A 212 16.58 4.44 20.14
N ASN A 213 15.65 3.63 19.64
CA ASN A 213 15.47 2.23 20.07
C ASN A 213 16.14 1.21 19.15
N GLY A 214 16.85 1.65 18.10
CA GLY A 214 17.44 0.74 17.10
C GLY A 214 16.40 -0.01 16.27
N TRP A 215 15.17 0.52 16.16
CA TRP A 215 14.09 -0.07 15.39
C TRP A 215 14.10 0.38 13.93
N THR A 216 13.31 -0.31 13.11
CA THR A 216 13.17 -0.01 11.69
C THR A 216 12.57 1.39 11.52
N LYS A 217 13.27 2.26 10.78
CA LYS A 217 12.75 3.58 10.37
C LYS A 217 11.86 3.45 9.14
N PHE A 218 10.90 4.36 8.99
CA PHE A 218 10.15 4.50 7.76
C PHE A 218 11.08 4.76 6.58
N LYS A 219 10.85 4.06 5.48
CA LYS A 219 11.42 4.42 4.18
C LYS A 219 10.64 5.63 3.69
N THR A 220 11.34 6.77 3.69
CA THR A 220 10.78 8.05 3.27
C THR A 220 10.40 8.00 1.81
N LEU A 221 9.19 8.47 1.53
CA LEU A 221 8.82 9.07 0.26
C LEU A 221 9.40 10.49 0.28
N THR A 222 10.34 10.76 -0.62
CA THR A 222 10.79 12.11 -0.97
C THR A 222 9.60 12.98 -1.39
N GLU A 223 9.76 14.31 -1.39
CA GLU A 223 8.74 15.22 -1.94
C GLU A 223 8.36 14.84 -3.38
N GLU A 224 9.31 14.30 -4.13
CA GLU A 224 9.09 13.81 -5.49
C GLU A 224 8.21 12.55 -5.52
N GLU A 225 8.14 11.76 -4.45
CA GLU A 225 7.39 10.51 -4.37
C GLU A 225 5.97 10.69 -3.79
N MET A 226 5.79 11.67 -2.89
CA MET A 226 4.47 12.11 -2.41
C MET A 226 3.57 12.56 -3.57
N LYS A 227 4.13 13.23 -4.59
CA LYS A 227 3.38 13.72 -5.76
C LYS A 227 2.76 12.60 -6.63
N TYR A 228 3.22 11.36 -6.46
CA TYR A 228 2.70 10.20 -7.18
C TYR A 228 1.65 9.42 -6.37
N LEU A 229 1.48 9.73 -5.08
CA LEU A 229 0.55 9.04 -4.17
C LEU A 229 -0.68 9.89 -3.83
N GLU A 230 -0.58 11.21 -3.84
CA GLU A 230 -1.70 12.13 -3.65
C GLU A 230 -1.67 13.22 -4.73
N GLU A 231 -2.83 13.61 -5.27
CA GLU A 231 -2.92 14.81 -6.13
C GLU A 231 -2.25 16.00 -5.43
N PRO A 232 -1.49 16.85 -6.14
CA PRO A 232 -0.75 17.93 -5.50
C PRO A 232 -1.71 18.85 -4.75
N TYR A 233 -1.61 18.82 -3.41
CA TYR A 233 -2.25 19.80 -2.54
C TYR A 233 -1.87 21.19 -3.04
N LYS A 234 -2.84 21.91 -3.62
CA LYS A 234 -2.72 23.34 -3.90
C LYS A 234 -3.08 24.08 -2.62
N PRO A 235 -2.12 24.76 -1.95
CA PRO A 235 -2.44 25.59 -0.80
C PRO A 235 -3.49 26.61 -1.22
N ARG A 236 -4.64 26.62 -0.53
CA ARG A 236 -5.58 27.74 -0.65
C ARG A 236 -4.98 28.90 0.13
N ALA A 237 -4.97 30.09 -0.47
CA ALA A 237 -4.60 31.31 0.24
C ALA A 237 -5.46 31.42 1.51
N ILE A 238 -4.81 31.61 2.65
CA ILE A 238 -5.49 32.01 3.87
C ILE A 238 -5.92 33.46 3.64
N VAL A 239 -7.18 33.66 3.27
CA VAL A 239 -7.79 34.99 3.32
C VAL A 239 -8.21 35.18 4.77
N GLY A 240 -7.39 35.93 5.51
CA GLY A 240 -7.79 36.42 6.83
C GLY A 240 -8.94 37.41 6.68
N HIS A 241 -9.95 37.25 7.55
CA HIS A 241 -11.20 38.01 7.73
C HIS A 241 -11.81 38.71 6.51
#